data_AF-A0AAW8FGE9-F1
#
_entry.id   AF-A0AAW8FGE9-F1
#
_cell.length_a   1.000
_cell.length_b   1.000
_cell.length_c   1.000
_cell.angle_alpha   90.00
_cell.angle_beta   90.00
_cell.angle_gamma   90.00
#
_symmetry.space_group_name_H-M   'P 1'
#
loop_
_entity.id
_entity.type
_entity.pdbx_description
1 polymer ?
#
loop_
_entity_poly.entity_id
_entity_poly.type
_entity_poly.pdbx_seq_one_letter_code
_entity_poly.pdbx_strand_id
1 'polypeptide(L)'
;MRIKRIFVTVSVALAAVVATAGSASAYTYPTSECGPGQVCLYYNSSSSGFGAVFKQSSNISNYSGYYFSAGKNGSSGAGLSVKNNVAAVDNRSDGSYFSLFYNSGYDCSVACMQIGPNNAVDIPEPMKNDNASGRYGEAP
;
A
#
# COMPACT_ATOMS: atom_id res chain seq x y z
N MET A 1 -52.49 -51.84 14.15
CA MET A 1 -51.35 -51.56 15.07
C MET A 1 -50.07 -52.16 14.49
N ARG A 2 -49.11 -51.32 14.09
CA ARG A 2 -47.64 -51.47 14.30
C ARG A 2 -46.94 -50.32 13.57
N ILE A 3 -45.91 -49.79 14.22
CA ILE A 3 -45.49 -48.39 14.20
C ILE A 3 -44.00 -48.29 13.83
N LYS A 4 -43.65 -47.25 13.06
CA LYS A 4 -42.32 -46.57 12.88
C LYS A 4 -41.25 -47.38 12.11
N ARG A 5 -40.38 -46.77 11.28
CA ARG A 5 -39.52 -45.59 11.54
C ARG A 5 -39.16 -44.83 10.26
N ILE A 6 -39.05 -43.51 10.41
CA ILE A 6 -38.58 -42.51 9.45
C ILE A 6 -37.04 -42.51 9.42
N PHE A 7 -36.44 -42.39 8.24
CA PHE A 7 -35.05 -41.94 8.07
C PHE A 7 -35.01 -40.78 7.07
N VAL A 8 -34.62 -39.60 7.57
CA VAL A 8 -34.35 -38.39 6.78
C VAL A 8 -32.84 -38.31 6.61
N THR A 9 -32.35 -38.37 5.37
CA THR A 9 -30.96 -38.07 5.02
C THR A 9 -30.85 -36.64 4.51
N VAL A 10 -30.24 -35.77 5.31
CA VAL A 10 -29.84 -34.40 4.92
C VAL A 10 -28.45 -34.48 4.31
N SER A 11 -28.33 -34.17 3.02
CA SER A 11 -27.06 -34.06 2.32
C SER A 11 -26.52 -32.63 2.49
N VAL A 12 -25.39 -32.47 3.20
CA VAL A 12 -24.66 -31.20 3.29
C VAL A 12 -23.71 -31.12 2.10
N ALA A 13 -23.97 -30.19 1.17
CA ALA A 13 -23.05 -29.88 0.08
C ALA A 13 -21.92 -28.97 0.61
N LEU A 14 -20.68 -29.46 0.53
CA LEU A 14 -19.47 -28.74 0.90
C LEU A 14 -19.17 -27.66 -0.17
N ALA A 15 -19.23 -26.38 0.19
CA ALA A 15 -18.74 -25.30 -0.66
C ALA A 15 -17.21 -25.24 -0.56
N ALA A 16 -16.52 -25.50 -1.67
CA ALA A 16 -15.07 -25.37 -1.77
C ALA A 16 -14.70 -23.87 -1.77
N VAL A 17 -14.08 -23.41 -0.70
CA VAL A 17 -13.47 -22.06 -0.63
C VAL A 17 -12.14 -22.13 -1.36
N VAL A 18 -12.08 -21.54 -2.56
CA VAL A 18 -10.82 -21.35 -3.29
C VAL A 18 -10.08 -20.19 -2.61
N ALA A 19 -9.10 -20.50 -1.76
CA ALA A 19 -8.19 -19.51 -1.22
C ALA A 19 -7.24 -19.06 -2.35
N THR A 20 -7.43 -17.86 -2.88
CA THR A 20 -6.48 -17.23 -3.80
C THR A 20 -5.24 -16.84 -2.99
N ALA A 21 -4.20 -17.66 -3.05
CA ALA A 21 -2.87 -17.27 -2.58
C ALA A 21 -2.41 -16.07 -3.44
N GLY A 22 -2.29 -14.90 -2.82
CA GLY A 22 -1.70 -13.72 -3.48
C GLY A 22 -0.28 -14.06 -3.93
N SER A 23 0.05 -13.72 -5.17
CA SER A 23 1.41 -13.82 -5.69
C SER A 23 2.35 -12.96 -4.84
N ALA A 24 3.30 -13.60 -4.16
CA ALA A 24 4.38 -12.90 -3.47
C ALA A 24 5.35 -12.33 -4.52
N SER A 25 5.16 -11.06 -4.88
CA SER A 25 6.13 -10.30 -5.68
C SER A 25 7.42 -10.14 -4.87
N ALA A 26 8.57 -10.49 -5.45
CA ALA A 26 9.85 -10.18 -4.85
C ALA A 26 10.05 -8.65 -4.87
N TYR A 27 9.82 -8.00 -3.72
CA TYR A 27 9.99 -6.57 -3.60
C TYR A 27 11.49 -6.22 -3.62
N THR A 28 11.93 -5.49 -4.62
CA THR A 28 13.31 -4.98 -4.68
C THR A 28 13.42 -3.77 -3.78
N TYR A 29 14.34 -3.73 -2.83
CA TYR A 29 14.53 -2.52 -2.03
C TYR A 29 15.02 -1.37 -2.92
N PRO A 30 14.41 -0.17 -2.88
CA PRO A 30 14.88 0.96 -3.68
C PRO A 30 16.31 1.36 -3.28
N THR A 31 17.02 2.04 -4.19
CA THR A 31 18.33 2.60 -3.84
C THR A 31 18.21 3.52 -2.62
N SER A 32 19.31 3.69 -1.86
CA SER A 32 19.38 4.52 -0.64
C SER A 32 19.18 6.02 -0.95
N GLU A 33 17.95 6.36 -1.32
CA GLU A 33 17.52 7.68 -1.72
C GLU A 33 16.76 8.40 -0.60
N CYS A 34 16.02 7.64 0.22
CA CYS A 34 15.50 8.12 1.49
C CYS A 34 16.55 8.02 2.60
N GLY A 35 16.70 9.14 3.32
CA GLY A 35 17.48 9.17 4.54
C GLY A 35 16.72 8.55 5.72
N PRO A 36 17.42 8.34 6.85
CA PRO A 36 16.78 7.99 8.11
C PRO A 36 15.69 9.01 8.48
N GLY A 37 14.56 8.52 9.00
CA GLY A 37 13.45 9.39 9.42
C GLY A 37 12.61 9.95 8.27
N GLN A 38 12.70 9.34 7.08
CA GLN A 38 11.93 9.74 5.90
C GLN A 38 11.12 8.57 5.36
N VAL A 39 10.04 8.91 4.66
CA VAL A 39 9.29 7.98 3.81
C VAL A 39 9.43 8.45 2.36
N CYS A 40 9.83 7.54 1.48
CA CYS A 40 9.88 7.79 0.05
C CYS A 40 8.64 7.21 -0.59
N LEU A 41 7.93 8.05 -1.33
CA LEU A 41 6.84 7.66 -2.21
C LEU A 41 7.38 7.66 -3.64
N TYR A 42 7.17 6.56 -4.37
CA TYR A 42 7.69 6.38 -5.73
C TYR A 42 6.57 6.33 -6.74
N TYR A 43 6.83 6.92 -7.92
CA TYR A 43 5.87 6.99 -9.01
C TYR A 43 5.59 5.62 -9.65
N ASN A 44 6.60 4.75 -9.75
CA ASN A 44 6.47 3.41 -10.30
C ASN A 44 6.62 2.34 -9.22
N SER A 45 6.06 1.15 -9.49
CA SER A 45 6.33 -0.05 -8.69
C SER A 45 7.78 -0.52 -8.85
N SER A 46 8.23 -1.37 -7.93
CA SER A 46 9.58 -1.93 -7.88
C SER A 46 9.99 -2.63 -9.18
N SER A 47 9.07 -3.39 -9.81
CA SER A 47 9.28 -4.08 -11.09
C SER A 47 9.53 -3.13 -12.28
N SER A 48 9.15 -1.86 -12.14
CA SER A 48 9.33 -0.82 -13.15
C SER A 48 10.42 0.18 -12.76
N GLY A 49 11.24 -0.16 -11.76
CA GLY A 49 12.42 0.61 -11.36
C GLY A 49 12.13 1.87 -10.56
N PHE A 50 10.99 1.97 -9.85
CA PHE A 50 10.59 3.07 -8.95
C PHE A 50 10.39 4.47 -9.58
N GLY A 51 11.26 4.91 -10.50
CA GLY A 51 11.15 6.22 -11.14
C GLY A 51 11.41 7.39 -10.19
N ALA A 52 10.64 8.45 -10.38
CA ALA A 52 10.71 9.67 -9.58
C ALA A 52 10.22 9.44 -8.14
N VAL A 53 10.69 10.30 -7.23
CA VAL A 53 10.46 10.15 -5.79
C VAL A 53 9.90 11.42 -5.17
N PHE A 54 9.11 11.24 -4.12
CA PHE A 54 8.72 12.28 -3.19
C PHE A 54 9.12 11.86 -1.78
N LYS A 55 9.78 12.76 -1.04
CA LYS A 55 10.30 12.48 0.30
C LYS A 55 9.44 13.19 1.33
N GLN A 56 8.85 12.42 2.23
CA GLN A 56 7.98 12.89 3.29
C GLN A 56 8.61 12.65 4.65
N SER A 57 8.58 13.66 5.53
CA SER A 57 9.08 13.58 6.92
C SER A 57 8.10 14.18 7.93
N SER A 58 6.87 14.49 7.50
CA SER A 58 5.79 15.04 8.32
C SER A 58 4.44 14.56 7.81
N ASN A 59 3.36 14.83 8.54
CA ASN A 59 2.01 14.48 8.14
C ASN A 59 1.52 15.38 6.99
N ILE A 60 0.99 14.79 5.93
CA ILE A 60 0.45 15.51 4.76
C ILE A 60 -0.98 15.07 4.54
N SER A 61 -1.93 15.95 4.86
CA SER A 61 -3.37 15.66 4.77
C SER A 61 -3.92 15.72 3.35
N ASN A 62 -3.18 16.30 2.41
CA ASN A 62 -3.56 16.30 1.00
C ASN A 62 -2.31 16.46 0.13
N TYR A 63 -2.05 15.49 -0.74
CA TYR A 63 -0.92 15.55 -1.67
C TYR A 63 -1.12 16.54 -2.83
N SER A 64 -2.26 17.22 -2.93
CA SER A 64 -2.46 18.30 -3.89
C SER A 64 -1.41 19.40 -3.72
N GLY A 65 -0.71 19.76 -4.80
CA GLY A 65 0.37 20.75 -4.78
C GLY A 65 1.75 20.19 -4.44
N TYR A 66 1.85 18.87 -4.17
CA TYR A 66 3.12 18.16 -4.06
C TYR A 66 3.42 17.43 -5.36
N TYR A 67 4.69 17.47 -5.77
CA TYR A 67 5.13 16.90 -7.04
C TYR A 67 6.35 16.01 -6.84
N PHE A 68 6.44 14.94 -7.64
CA PHE A 68 7.64 14.10 -7.65
C PHE A 68 8.84 14.85 -8.23
N SER A 69 10.02 14.51 -7.73
CA SER A 69 11.30 14.96 -8.28
C SER A 69 12.06 13.78 -8.85
N ALA A 70 12.90 14.03 -9.86
CA ALA A 70 13.81 13.00 -10.36
C ALA A 70 14.69 12.48 -9.24
N GLY A 71 14.88 11.16 -9.21
CA GLY A 71 15.60 10.47 -8.16
C GLY A 71 16.73 9.58 -8.68
N LYS A 72 17.38 8.87 -7.75
CA LYS A 72 18.43 7.88 -8.05
C LYS A 72 17.90 6.71 -8.86
N ASN A 73 16.61 6.40 -8.73
CA ASN A 73 15.95 5.34 -9.48
C ASN A 73 15.40 5.82 -10.85
N GLY A 74 15.60 7.10 -11.20
CA GLY A 74 15.22 7.67 -12.50
C GLY A 74 14.30 8.90 -12.40
N SER A 75 13.80 9.35 -13.55
CA SER A 75 12.99 10.58 -13.68
C SER A 75 11.56 10.34 -14.18
N SER A 76 11.16 9.09 -14.41
CA SER A 76 9.79 8.76 -14.81
C SER A 76 8.80 9.23 -13.73
N GLY A 77 7.88 10.13 -14.11
CA GLY A 77 6.92 10.76 -13.21
C GLY A 77 7.37 12.08 -12.56
N ALA A 78 8.59 12.56 -12.83
CA ALA A 78 9.07 13.84 -12.29
C ALA A 78 8.20 15.00 -12.80
N GLY A 79 7.83 15.91 -11.89
CA GLY A 79 6.91 17.02 -12.16
C GLY A 79 5.43 16.65 -12.15
N LEU A 80 5.08 15.36 -12.04
CA LEU A 80 3.70 14.93 -11.84
C LEU A 80 3.30 15.04 -10.37
N SER A 81 2.00 15.23 -10.16
CA SER A 81 1.41 15.28 -8.82
C SER A 81 1.68 13.99 -8.05
N VAL A 82 2.01 14.10 -6.76
CA VAL A 82 2.10 12.94 -5.86
C VAL A 82 0.73 12.30 -5.65
N LYS A 83 -0.31 13.14 -5.53
CA LYS A 83 -1.70 12.68 -5.41
C LYS A 83 -2.06 11.79 -6.61
N ASN A 84 -2.63 10.64 -6.32
CA ASN A 84 -3.12 9.63 -7.25
C ASN A 84 -2.03 9.09 -8.19
N ASN A 85 -0.79 9.00 -7.73
CA ASN A 85 0.31 8.55 -8.59
C ASN A 85 1.40 7.76 -7.83
N VAL A 86 1.23 7.48 -6.53
CA VAL A 86 2.19 6.63 -5.81
C VAL A 86 1.90 5.16 -6.09
N ALA A 87 2.96 4.42 -6.47
CA ALA A 87 2.90 3.00 -6.78
C ALA A 87 3.80 2.13 -5.89
N ALA A 88 4.73 2.74 -5.15
CA ALA A 88 5.54 2.06 -4.14
C ALA A 88 5.97 3.02 -3.01
N VAL A 89 6.28 2.47 -1.85
CA VAL A 89 6.69 3.22 -0.65
C VAL A 89 7.90 2.55 0.00
N ASP A 90 8.85 3.35 0.47
CA ASP A 90 9.93 2.92 1.37
C ASP A 90 9.91 3.76 2.64
N ASN A 91 9.54 3.13 3.75
CA ASN A 91 9.54 3.74 5.06
C ASN A 91 10.91 3.53 5.73
N ARG A 92 11.75 4.56 5.74
CA ARG A 92 13.07 4.59 6.39
C ARG A 92 13.03 5.23 7.77
N SER A 93 11.86 5.28 8.40
CA SER A 93 11.74 5.71 9.79
C SER A 93 12.31 4.66 10.75
N ASP A 94 12.92 5.14 11.82
CA ASP A 94 13.45 4.29 12.88
C ASP A 94 12.36 4.07 13.94
N GLY A 95 11.62 2.97 13.79
CA GLY A 95 10.61 2.52 14.75
C GLY A 95 9.19 3.09 14.57
N SER A 96 8.93 3.88 13.53
CA SER A 96 7.59 4.42 13.26
C SER A 96 6.88 3.75 12.08
N TYR A 97 5.54 3.70 12.14
CA TYR A 97 4.73 3.32 11.00
C TYR A 97 4.41 4.53 10.13
N PHE A 98 4.20 4.27 8.84
CA PHE A 98 3.65 5.23 7.90
C PHE A 98 2.32 4.72 7.37
N SER A 99 1.28 5.53 7.45
CA SER A 99 -0.04 5.22 6.91
C SER A 99 -0.27 5.99 5.62
N LEU A 100 -0.57 5.27 4.53
CA LEU A 100 -1.01 5.83 3.27
C LEU A 100 -2.53 5.72 3.18
N PHE A 101 -3.19 6.73 2.62
CA PHE A 101 -4.65 6.79 2.54
C PHE A 101 -5.11 7.05 1.12
N TYR A 102 -6.18 6.35 0.73
CA TYR A 102 -6.86 6.58 -0.54
C TYR A 102 -7.41 8.01 -0.60
N ASN A 103 -8.10 8.45 0.45
CA ASN A 103 -8.67 9.79 0.52
C ASN A 103 -7.71 10.82 1.14
N SER A 104 -8.00 12.10 0.90
CA SER A 104 -7.40 13.19 1.66
C SER A 104 -7.95 13.24 3.08
N GLY A 105 -7.26 13.93 3.99
CA GLY A 105 -7.67 14.10 5.38
C GLY A 105 -7.37 12.90 6.27
N TYR A 106 -6.49 11.98 5.84
CA TYR A 106 -6.22 10.72 6.53
C TYR A 106 -7.48 9.84 6.65
N ASP A 107 -8.35 9.93 5.66
CA ASP A 107 -9.61 9.20 5.64
C ASP A 107 -9.42 7.79 5.07
N CYS A 108 -9.70 6.78 5.91
CA CYS A 108 -9.64 5.37 5.56
C CYS A 108 -11.03 4.78 5.17
N SER A 109 -12.02 5.62 4.89
CA SER A 109 -13.37 5.16 4.51
C SER A 109 -13.41 4.32 3.23
N VAL A 110 -12.43 4.51 2.33
CA VAL A 110 -12.27 3.70 1.10
C VAL A 110 -11.19 2.64 1.30
N ALA A 111 -9.95 3.08 1.54
CA ALA A 111 -8.83 2.19 1.83
C ALA A 111 -7.68 2.97 2.49
N CYS A 112 -6.95 2.30 3.35
CA CYS A 112 -5.66 2.74 3.84
C CYS A 112 -4.76 1.54 4.09
N MET A 113 -3.45 1.78 4.16
CA MET A 113 -2.49 0.75 4.50
C MET A 113 -1.38 1.33 5.38
N GLN A 114 -0.85 0.49 6.26
CA GLN A 114 0.30 0.80 7.10
C GLN A 114 1.55 0.10 6.57
N ILE A 115 2.65 0.85 6.56
CA ILE A 115 3.98 0.39 6.21
C ILE A 115 4.84 0.49 7.46
N GLY A 116 5.30 -0.67 7.96
CA GLY A 116 6.17 -0.75 9.12
C GLY A 116 7.52 -0.05 8.94
N PRO A 117 8.25 0.19 10.03
CA PRO A 117 9.57 0.83 9.97
C PRO A 117 10.57 -0.02 9.18
N ASN A 118 11.47 0.66 8.45
CA ASN A 118 12.48 0.04 7.59
C ASN A 118 11.92 -0.99 6.61
N ASN A 119 10.69 -0.76 6.14
CA ASN A 119 10.00 -1.64 5.22
C ASN A 119 9.60 -0.89 3.96
N ALA A 120 9.58 -1.61 2.86
CA ALA A 120 9.29 -1.07 1.56
C ALA A 120 8.34 -2.02 0.81
N VAL A 121 7.33 -1.46 0.15
CA VAL A 121 6.20 -2.21 -0.42
C VAL A 121 5.72 -1.59 -1.73
N ASP A 122 5.28 -2.44 -2.66
CA ASP A 122 4.49 -2.01 -3.80
C ASP A 122 3.05 -1.82 -3.33
N ILE A 123 2.43 -0.70 -3.73
CA ILE A 123 1.06 -0.40 -3.34
C ILE A 123 0.11 -1.35 -4.08
N PRO A 124 -0.70 -2.14 -3.37
CA PRO A 124 -1.68 -3.00 -4.00
C PRO A 124 -2.91 -2.21 -4.46
N GLU A 125 -3.68 -2.80 -5.36
CA GLU A 125 -5.05 -2.35 -5.62
C GLU A 125 -5.90 -2.43 -4.33
N PRO A 126 -6.84 -1.52 -4.11
CA PRO A 126 -7.26 -0.43 -5.00
C PRO A 126 -6.50 0.89 -4.79
N MET A 127 -5.42 0.91 -4.01
CA MET A 127 -4.76 2.15 -3.59
C MET A 127 -3.67 2.63 -4.56
N LYS A 128 -3.24 1.75 -5.45
CA LYS A 128 -2.18 2.04 -6.41
C LYS A 128 -2.64 3.18 -7.31
N ASN A 129 -1.87 4.26 -7.34
CA ASN A 129 -2.23 5.47 -8.10
C ASN A 129 -3.57 6.11 -7.71
N ASP A 130 -4.10 5.86 -6.52
CA ASP A 130 -5.34 6.49 -6.02
C ASP A 130 -5.18 7.00 -4.57
N ASN A 131 -3.95 7.29 -4.17
CA ASN A 131 -3.59 7.77 -2.84
C ASN A 131 -3.56 9.31 -2.76
N ALA A 132 -4.09 9.86 -1.67
CA ALA A 132 -4.27 11.30 -1.55
C ALA A 132 -3.78 11.94 -0.25
N SER A 133 -3.40 11.15 0.75
CA SER A 133 -2.73 11.65 1.96
C SER A 133 -1.86 10.60 2.63
N GLY A 134 -0.96 11.04 3.50
CA GLY A 134 -0.08 10.13 4.24
C GLY A 134 0.34 10.70 5.59
N ARG A 135 0.40 9.81 6.59
CA ARG A 135 0.66 10.14 7.99
C ARG A 135 1.89 9.39 8.48
N TYR A 136 2.85 10.14 9.00
CA TYR A 136 4.16 9.70 9.46
C TYR A 136 4.18 9.61 10.99
N GLY A 137 4.95 8.69 11.55
CA GLY A 137 5.16 8.64 13.00
C GLY A 137 4.05 7.92 13.77
N GLU A 138 3.29 7.06 13.10
CA GLU A 138 2.17 6.37 13.72
C GLU A 138 2.63 5.12 14.50
N ALA A 139 1.85 4.74 15.50
CA ALA A 139 1.96 3.44 16.15
C ALA A 139 1.48 2.31 15.20
N PRO A 140 1.81 1.03 15.49
CA PRO A 140 1.25 -0.10 14.75
C PRO A 140 -0.28 -0.09 14.72
#